data_AF-A0A941WSL4-F1
#
_entry.id   AF-A0A941WSL4-F1
#
_cell.length_a   1.000
_cell.length_b   1.000
_cell.length_c   1.000
_cell.angle_alpha   90.00
_cell.angle_beta   90.00
_cell.angle_gamma   90.00
#
_symmetry.space_group_name_H-M   'P 1'
#
loop_
_entity.id
_entity.type
_entity.pdbx_description
1 polymer ?
#
loop_
_entity_poly.entity_id
_entity_poly.type
_entity_poly.pdbx_seq_one_letter_code
_entity_poly.pdbx_strand_id
1 'polypeptide(L)'
;MNHIKKAYFSIDGDYRFYEGYHYGTNWNGWAMPYFTKEIADEIVKNVCDGITYTMSYDSDNDRYIAHIIENNKIIETDYFESEYIKLNDTNSIKCYKIGAGYWTWDAYSKDKILKDNNIKIISESIKEENISLDY
;
A
#
# COMPACT_ATOMS: atom_id res chain seq x y z
N MET A 1 17.14 -14.96 -5.61
CA MET A 1 15.82 -14.38 -5.97
C MET A 1 15.17 -13.95 -4.67
N ASN A 2 14.86 -12.67 -4.47
CA ASN A 2 14.21 -12.25 -3.23
C ASN A 2 12.76 -12.71 -3.29
N HIS A 3 12.35 -13.55 -2.34
CA HIS A 3 10.96 -13.96 -2.21
C HIS A 3 10.16 -12.79 -1.65
N ILE A 4 9.06 -12.46 -2.34
CA ILE A 4 8.07 -11.50 -1.85
C ILE A 4 7.52 -11.99 -0.50
N LYS A 5 7.37 -11.08 0.46
CA LYS A 5 6.78 -11.37 1.77
C LYS A 5 5.62 -10.43 2.05
N LYS A 6 4.61 -10.93 2.76
CA LYS A 6 3.54 -10.11 3.32
C LYS A 6 3.98 -9.57 4.68
N ALA A 7 3.69 -8.29 4.94
CA ALA A 7 3.96 -7.62 6.21
C ALA A 7 2.96 -6.47 6.41
N TYR A 8 3.11 -5.72 7.51
CA TYR A 8 2.33 -4.53 7.77
C TYR A 8 3.22 -3.31 7.71
N PHE A 9 2.72 -2.23 7.11
CA PHE A 9 3.50 -1.03 6.85
C PHE A 9 2.81 0.19 7.42
N SER A 10 3.58 1.08 8.04
CA SER A 10 3.09 2.39 8.50
C SER A 10 3.93 3.48 7.86
N ILE A 11 3.31 4.60 7.52
CA ILE A 11 4.04 5.82 7.17
C ILE A 11 4.70 6.33 8.46
N ASP A 12 5.92 6.83 8.36
CA ASP A 12 6.63 7.42 9.50
C ASP A 12 5.76 8.50 10.18
N GLY A 13 5.60 8.41 11.50
CA GLY A 13 4.73 9.29 12.29
C GLY A 13 3.23 8.98 12.24
N ASP A 14 2.79 7.93 11.54
CA ASP A 14 1.40 7.43 11.53
C ASP A 14 1.21 6.23 12.49
N TYR A 15 -0.04 5.94 12.88
CA TYR A 15 -0.45 4.81 13.72
C TYR A 15 -1.37 3.82 12.97
N ARG A 16 -1.49 3.98 11.65
CA ARG A 16 -2.23 3.11 10.75
C ARG A 16 -1.30 2.11 10.08
N PHE A 17 -1.65 0.84 10.16
CA PHE A 17 -0.85 -0.26 9.65
C PHE A 17 -1.56 -0.92 8.47
N TYR A 18 -0.95 -0.84 7.29
CA TYR A 18 -1.50 -1.33 6.04
C TYR A 18 -0.86 -2.67 5.68
N GLU A 19 -1.68 -3.67 5.42
CA GLU A 19 -1.19 -4.95 4.92
C GLU A 19 -0.64 -4.80 3.49
N GLY A 20 0.58 -5.27 3.24
CA GLY A 20 1.20 -5.15 1.93
C GLY A 20 2.26 -6.21 1.67
N TYR A 21 2.91 -6.08 0.53
CA TYR A 21 3.95 -6.99 0.05
C TYR A 21 5.28 -6.24 -0.12
N HIS A 22 6.41 -6.91 0.11
CA HIS A 22 7.73 -6.31 -0.17
C HIS A 22 8.78 -7.38 -0.52
N TYR A 23 9.81 -6.97 -1.26
CA TYR A 23 10.94 -7.82 -1.63
C TYR A 23 12.09 -7.81 -0.60
N GLY A 24 11.87 -7.23 0.59
CA GLY A 24 12.92 -7.01 1.59
C GLY A 24 13.94 -5.94 1.19
N THR A 25 13.72 -5.23 0.09
CA THR A 25 14.53 -4.10 -0.35
C THR A 25 14.08 -2.83 0.35
N ASN A 26 15.05 -1.98 0.68
CA ASN A 26 14.82 -0.70 1.32
C ASN A 26 15.36 0.44 0.45
N TRP A 27 14.72 1.60 0.52
CA TRP A 27 15.18 2.87 -0.04
C TRP A 27 15.57 3.81 1.10
N ASN A 28 16.84 4.20 1.19
CA ASN A 28 17.38 5.01 2.31
C ASN A 28 17.05 4.46 3.71
N GLY A 29 16.98 3.13 3.85
CA GLY A 29 16.64 2.46 5.11
C GLY A 29 15.15 2.17 5.28
N TRP A 30 14.27 2.83 4.51
CA TRP A 30 12.82 2.67 4.56
C TRP A 30 12.33 1.50 3.71
N ALA A 31 11.28 0.82 4.15
CA ALA A 31 10.67 -0.26 3.40
C ALA A 31 10.07 0.25 2.09
N MET A 32 10.01 -0.63 1.08
CA MET A 32 9.37 -0.35 -0.21
C MET A 32 8.17 -1.28 -0.43
N PRO A 33 7.03 -1.05 0.25
CA PRO A 33 5.87 -1.90 0.10
C PRO A 33 5.09 -1.67 -1.19
N TYR A 34 4.37 -2.72 -1.57
CA TYR A 34 3.40 -2.76 -2.66
C TYR A 34 2.05 -3.14 -2.07
N PHE A 35 0.99 -2.46 -2.51
CA PHE A 35 -0.34 -2.59 -1.93
C PHE A 35 -1.36 -3.04 -2.96
N THR A 36 -2.32 -3.87 -2.57
CA THR A 36 -3.46 -4.20 -3.44
C THR A 36 -4.38 -2.99 -3.60
N LYS A 37 -5.31 -3.04 -4.56
CA LYS A 37 -6.23 -1.91 -4.82
C LYS A 37 -7.00 -1.47 -3.57
N GLU A 38 -7.54 -2.43 -2.81
CA GLU A 38 -8.33 -2.17 -1.60
C GLU A 38 -7.52 -1.40 -0.56
N ILE A 39 -6.28 -1.84 -0.31
CA ILE A 39 -5.38 -1.17 0.64
C ILE A 39 -4.91 0.18 0.11
N ALA A 40 -4.58 0.26 -1.19
CA ALA A 40 -4.17 1.48 -1.85
C ALA A 40 -5.25 2.57 -1.78
N ASP A 41 -6.53 2.19 -1.96
CA ASP A 41 -7.66 3.11 -1.81
C ASP A 41 -7.82 3.62 -0.38
N GLU A 42 -7.64 2.76 0.62
CA GLU A 42 -7.64 3.20 2.01
C GLU A 42 -6.46 4.12 2.33
N ILE A 43 -5.26 3.87 1.78
CA ILE A 43 -4.11 4.79 1.91
C ILE A 43 -4.46 6.16 1.33
N VAL A 44 -4.96 6.21 0.09
CA VAL A 44 -5.33 7.46 -0.60
C VAL A 44 -6.32 8.27 0.22
N LYS A 45 -7.39 7.64 0.71
CA LYS A 45 -8.39 8.27 1.57
C LYS A 45 -7.80 8.82 2.88
N ASN A 46 -6.74 8.20 3.38
CA ASN A 46 -6.15 8.48 4.68
C ASN A 46 -5.04 9.54 4.66
N VAL A 47 -4.41 9.75 3.50
CA VAL A 47 -3.25 10.65 3.33
C VAL A 47 -3.59 11.95 2.60
N CYS A 48 -4.69 12.01 1.87
CA CYS A 48 -5.10 13.24 1.18
C CYS A 48 -5.69 14.24 2.17
N ASP A 49 -5.10 15.43 2.25
CA ASP A 49 -5.68 16.57 2.96
C ASP A 49 -6.64 17.39 2.07
N GLY A 50 -6.57 17.21 0.75
CA GLY A 50 -7.36 17.94 -0.23
C GLY A 50 -6.90 19.38 -0.49
N ILE A 51 -5.82 19.83 0.15
CA ILE A 51 -5.35 21.22 0.16
C ILE A 51 -3.92 21.31 -0.37
N THR A 52 -2.99 20.56 0.23
CA THR A 52 -1.56 20.55 -0.14
C THR A 52 -1.15 19.26 -0.83
N TYR A 53 -1.93 18.20 -0.65
CA TYR A 53 -1.69 16.90 -1.25
C TYR A 53 -3.00 16.23 -1.65
N THR A 54 -3.05 15.79 -2.90
CA THR A 54 -4.17 14.99 -3.42
C THR A 54 -3.65 13.76 -4.12
N MET A 55 -4.43 12.68 -4.09
CA MET A 55 -4.13 11.45 -4.80
C MET A 55 -5.43 10.84 -5.31
N SER A 56 -5.40 10.31 -6.52
CA SER A 56 -6.56 9.73 -7.19
C SER A 56 -6.18 8.53 -8.03
N TYR A 57 -7.15 7.67 -8.33
CA TYR A 57 -6.96 6.52 -9.20
C TYR A 57 -7.32 6.88 -10.64
N ASP A 58 -6.37 6.65 -11.55
CA ASP A 58 -6.51 6.77 -13.00
C ASP A 58 -6.83 5.40 -13.58
N SER A 59 -8.10 5.17 -13.91
CA SER A 59 -8.56 3.88 -14.43
C SER A 59 -8.10 3.60 -15.85
N ASP A 60 -7.79 4.63 -16.64
CA ASP A 60 -7.40 4.49 -18.04
C ASP A 60 -5.98 3.96 -18.17
N ASN A 61 -5.11 4.36 -17.23
CA ASN A 61 -3.72 3.90 -17.16
C ASN A 61 -3.46 2.91 -16.01
N ASP A 62 -4.49 2.58 -15.21
CA ASP A 62 -4.42 1.60 -14.13
C ASP A 62 -3.31 1.91 -13.11
N ARG A 63 -3.33 3.14 -12.59
CA ARG A 63 -2.32 3.67 -11.68
C ARG A 63 -2.92 4.69 -10.72
N TYR A 64 -2.17 5.05 -9.69
CA TYR A 64 -2.51 6.22 -8.89
C TYR A 64 -1.68 7.43 -9.31
N ILE A 65 -2.30 8.60 -9.24
CA ILE A 65 -1.66 9.89 -9.51
C ILE A 65 -1.74 10.71 -8.23
N ALA A 66 -0.62 11.25 -7.79
CA ALA A 66 -0.59 12.24 -6.72
C ALA A 66 -0.15 13.61 -7.22
N HIS A 67 -0.70 14.65 -6.60
CA HIS A 67 -0.34 16.03 -6.87
C HIS A 67 0.06 16.73 -5.56
N ILE A 68 1.22 17.38 -5.60
CA ILE A 68 1.65 18.33 -4.56
C ILE A 68 1.19 19.71 -4.98
N ILE A 69 0.48 20.40 -4.09
CA ILE A 69 -0.19 21.67 -4.35
C ILE A 69 0.43 22.76 -3.48
N GLU A 70 0.96 23.80 -4.13
CA GLU A 70 1.39 25.03 -3.46
C GLU A 70 0.71 26.23 -4.10
N ASN A 71 0.18 27.16 -3.29
CA ASN A 71 -0.52 28.35 -3.77
C ASN A 71 -1.62 28.05 -4.80
N ASN A 72 -2.41 27.00 -4.58
CA ASN A 72 -3.46 26.51 -5.46
C ASN A 72 -2.98 26.10 -6.86
N LYS A 73 -1.72 25.70 -7.01
CA LYS A 73 -1.15 25.16 -8.24
C LYS A 73 -0.47 23.84 -7.96
N ILE A 74 -0.64 22.90 -8.89
CA ILE A 74 0.11 21.65 -8.90
C ILE A 74 1.56 21.99 -9.23
N ILE A 75 2.47 21.73 -8.31
CA ILE A 75 3.91 21.94 -8.50
C ILE A 75 4.64 20.65 -8.87
N GLU A 76 4.09 19.50 -8.49
CA GLU A 76 4.67 18.18 -8.75
C GLU A 76 3.56 17.15 -8.95
N THR A 77 3.85 16.12 -9.76
CA THR A 77 2.93 15.01 -10.03
C THR A 77 3.69 13.70 -10.03
N ASP A 78 3.28 12.80 -9.15
CA ASP A 78 3.83 11.46 -9.04
C ASP A 78 2.87 10.42 -9.60
N TYR A 79 3.43 9.37 -10.19
CA TYR A 79 2.69 8.26 -10.79
C TYR A 79 3.09 6.95 -10.11
N PHE A 80 2.09 6.22 -9.63
CA PHE A 80 2.27 4.94 -8.95
C PHE A 80 1.63 3.84 -9.79
N GLU A 81 2.45 3.29 -10.67
CA GLU A 81 2.05 2.24 -11.61
C GLU A 81 1.65 0.95 -10.88
N SER A 82 0.74 0.20 -11.51
CA SER A 82 0.45 -1.16 -11.08
C SER A 82 1.56 -2.13 -11.49
N GLU A 83 1.68 -3.24 -10.77
CA GLU A 83 2.58 -4.34 -11.09
C GLU A 83 1.96 -5.68 -10.65
N TYR A 84 2.13 -6.71 -11.47
CA TYR A 84 1.84 -8.08 -11.06
C TYR A 84 3.04 -8.67 -10.32
N ILE A 85 2.87 -8.84 -9.02
CA ILE A 85 3.88 -9.41 -8.12
C ILE A 85 3.70 -10.92 -8.09
N LYS A 86 4.77 -11.66 -8.41
CA LYS A 86 4.79 -13.12 -8.37
C LYS A 86 4.89 -13.62 -6.92
N LEU A 87 3.85 -14.29 -6.43
CA LEU A 87 3.81 -14.90 -5.09
C LEU A 87 4.47 -16.28 -5.07
N ASN A 88 4.27 -17.05 -6.14
CA ASN A 88 4.91 -18.35 -6.39
C ASN A 88 4.87 -18.64 -7.91
N ASP A 89 5.22 -19.86 -8.34
CA ASP A 89 5.30 -20.19 -9.77
C ASP A 89 3.98 -20.11 -10.53
N THR A 90 2.84 -20.22 -9.86
CA THR A 90 1.52 -20.24 -10.51
C THR A 90 0.68 -19.01 -10.19
N ASN A 91 1.01 -18.26 -9.13
CA ASN A 91 0.18 -17.19 -8.59
C ASN A 91 0.91 -15.85 -8.63
N SER A 92 0.23 -14.85 -9.15
CA SER A 92 0.60 -13.46 -9.05
C SER A 92 -0.56 -12.64 -8.49
N ILE A 93 -0.23 -11.51 -7.89
CA ILE A 93 -1.22 -10.55 -7.38
C ILE A 93 -0.92 -9.17 -7.95
N LYS A 94 -1.96 -8.43 -8.32
CA LYS A 94 -1.82 -7.06 -8.80
C LYS A 94 -1.70 -6.11 -7.62
N CYS A 95 -0.63 -5.35 -7.58
CA CYS A 95 -0.38 -4.35 -6.56
C CYS A 95 0.04 -3.01 -7.19
N TYR A 96 0.08 -1.97 -6.37
CA TYR A 96 0.43 -0.60 -6.74
C TYR A 96 1.64 -0.15 -5.94
N LYS A 97 2.52 0.61 -6.60
CA LYS A 97 3.81 1.07 -6.08
C LYS A 97 3.75 2.28 -5.15
N ILE A 98 2.62 2.50 -4.47
CA ILE A 98 2.43 3.64 -3.56
C ILE A 98 3.52 3.69 -2.48
N GLY A 99 3.95 2.53 -2.00
CA GLY A 99 4.99 2.44 -0.99
C GLY A 99 6.43 2.48 -1.49
N ALA A 100 6.64 2.46 -2.81
CA ALA A 100 7.94 2.14 -3.37
C ALA A 100 8.78 3.39 -3.66
N GLY A 101 9.41 3.95 -2.62
CA GLY A 101 10.53 4.88 -2.77
C GLY A 101 10.20 6.37 -2.82
N TYR A 102 8.95 6.75 -2.53
CA TYR A 102 8.52 8.15 -2.44
C TYR A 102 8.24 8.59 -1.00
N TRP A 103 7.78 7.68 -0.15
CA TRP A 103 7.51 7.93 1.27
C TRP A 103 8.33 7.02 2.17
N THR A 104 8.42 7.42 3.44
CA THR A 104 9.12 6.70 4.49
C THR A 104 8.18 5.69 5.15
N TRP A 105 8.41 4.41 4.89
CA TRP A 105 7.60 3.31 5.42
C TRP A 105 8.39 2.44 6.38
N ASP A 106 7.80 2.20 7.55
CA ASP A 106 8.28 1.20 8.50
C ASP A 106 7.58 -0.14 8.28
N ALA A 107 8.33 -1.24 8.40
CA ALA A 107 7.82 -2.60 8.25
C ALA A 107 7.69 -3.31 9.60
N TYR A 108 6.54 -3.91 9.83
CA TYR A 108 6.19 -4.61 11.07
C TYR A 108 5.71 -6.03 10.78
N SER A 109 6.09 -6.95 11.67
CA SER A 109 5.46 -8.27 11.72
C SER A 109 4.11 -8.19 12.44
N LYS A 110 3.22 -9.14 12.13
CA LYS A 110 1.91 -9.27 12.79
C LYS A 110 2.02 -9.33 14.32
N ASP A 111 3.01 -10.05 14.83
CA ASP A 111 3.22 -10.20 16.27
C ASP A 111 3.70 -8.92 16.97
N LYS A 112 4.31 -7.98 16.22
CA LYS A 112 4.74 -6.69 16.76
C LYS A 112 3.57 -5.72 16.89
N ILE A 113 2.69 -5.69 15.90
CA ILE A 113 1.55 -4.77 15.89
C ILE A 113 0.51 -5.18 16.96
N LEU A 114 0.23 -6.47 17.14
CA LEU A 114 -0.80 -6.96 18.08
C LEU A 114 -0.50 -6.74 19.57
N LYS A 115 0.65 -6.16 19.92
CA LYS A 115 1.04 -5.86 21.31
C LYS A 115 0.63 -4.46 21.76
N ASP A 116 0.19 -3.61 20.84
CA ASP A 116 -0.25 -2.25 21.13
C ASP A 116 -1.77 -2.15 20.90
N ASN A 117 -2.51 -1.70 21.91
CA ASN A 117 -3.97 -1.63 21.86
C ASN A 117 -4.50 -0.37 21.15
N ASN A 118 -3.63 0.57 20.74
CA ASN A 118 -4.01 1.83 20.11
C ASN A 118 -3.82 1.86 18.59
N ILE A 119 -3.60 0.71 17.95
CA ILE A 119 -3.31 0.63 16.52
C ILE A 119 -4.57 0.40 15.68
N LYS A 120 -4.55 0.93 14.45
CA LYS A 120 -5.56 0.61 13.43
C LYS A 120 -4.92 -0.26 12.35
N ILE A 121 -5.31 -1.53 12.27
CA ILE A 121 -4.89 -2.45 11.21
C ILE A 121 -5.86 -2.35 10.04
N ILE A 122 -5.32 -2.16 8.85
CA ILE A 122 -6.04 -2.12 7.58
C ILE A 122 -5.51 -3.29 6.75
N SER A 123 -6.32 -4.33 6.67
CA SER A 123 -6.08 -5.53 5.88
C SER A 123 -7.26 -5.75 4.96
N GLU A 124 -7.06 -6.53 3.89
CA GLU A 124 -8.15 -6.90 3.00
C GLU A 124 -9.26 -7.56 3.82
N SER A 125 -10.49 -7.13 3.56
CA SER A 125 -11.66 -7.81 4.08
C SER A 125 -11.59 -9.25 3.57
N ILE A 126 -11.62 -10.26 4.44
CA ILE A 126 -11.83 -11.63 3.99
C ILE A 126 -13.19 -11.62 3.29
N LYS A 127 -13.18 -11.56 1.95
CA LYS A 127 -14.35 -11.98 1.17
C LYS A 127 -14.47 -13.45 1.49
N GLU A 128 -15.41 -13.81 2.36
CA GLU A 128 -15.80 -15.21 2.52
C GLU A 128 -16.12 -15.71 1.12
N GLU A 129 -15.18 -16.48 0.54
CA GLU A 129 -15.51 -17.34 -0.57
C GLU A 129 -16.57 -18.30 -0.02
N ASN A 130 -17.80 -18.14 -0.49
CA ASN A 130 -18.81 -19.18 -0.35
C ASN A 130 -18.27 -20.42 -1.05
N ILE A 131 -17.52 -21.24 -0.31
CA ILE A 131 -17.23 -22.61 -0.72
C ILE A 131 -18.58 -23.31 -0.60
N SER A 132 -19.31 -23.38 -1.72
CA SER A 132 -20.37 -24.35 -1.89
C SER A 132 -19.74 -25.72 -1.74
N LEU A 133 -19.87 -26.30 -0.55
CA LEU A 133 -19.72 -27.74 -0.40
C LEU A 133 -20.99 -28.34 -0.99
N ASP A 134 -20.98 -28.54 -2.31
CA ASP A 134 -21.91 -29.45 -2.95
C ASP A 134 -21.63 -30.85 -2.37
N TYR A 135 -22.60 -31.35 -1.60
CA TYR A 135 -22.65 -32.70 -1.04
C TYR A 135 -22.95 -33.74 -2.13
#